data_AF-A0A942DH74-F1
#
_entry.id   AF-A0A942DH74-F1
#
_cell.length_a   1.000
_cell.length_b   1.000
_cell.length_c   1.000
_cell.angle_alpha   90.00
_cell.angle_beta   90.00
_cell.angle_gamma   90.00
#
_symmetry.space_group_name_H-M   'P 1'
#
loop_
_entity.id
_entity.type
_entity.pdbx_description
1 polymer ?
#
loop_
_entity_poly.entity_id
_entity_poly.type
_entity_poly.pdbx_seq_one_letter_code
_entity_poly.pdbx_strand_id
1 'polypeptide(L)'
;MNMVETLTISNLRGPKLNQFWIRSLGLSKDFSRIKLLYELQPFERLMAALLRGDRNAAVEVFDVETVSPTLVEQLLKLTYAEAFSSLVYERIFSLDLVGRFSGASILAATYLDEVKSSARFLVSNHFRLDEKFAKVLKITKEFKSDALWVKGAHLSRTVYQPSHFRHYGDLDVIVRPSKFEPFVEALKNAGFEFFDLPAHCNQIGVGPLRRPLDVITAPLSDWIPSGAITMIRKADDLYVDIKVGPFERGLQLVEFERLFVDAEEGACLGNTYLAPSVSDHLMIMLCNFAKSRFESWRTLLDIHLLVLALNRKPDEWKHFVQRCKLESISTNVWVGLSIAADRLSTSVPDVVLRELAPEENFSVHCLTFTVSPAFVWNSTSFPMKILNIYVSSDRKRKISLLARSFFPSARFLCDYYGDRGEGVQFSYLRYLPMHWFVLLMPGGIVRRTLGRLWWSTKSGF
;
A
#
# COMPACT_ATOMS: atom_id res chain seq x y z
N MET A 1 3.80 2.08 -42.08
CA MET A 1 3.69 2.73 -40.75
C MET A 1 2.21 2.77 -40.43
N ASN A 2 1.69 1.69 -39.85
CA ASN A 2 0.28 1.63 -39.45
C ASN A 2 0.15 2.52 -38.22
N MET A 3 -0.68 3.56 -38.29
CA MET A 3 -1.13 4.26 -37.10
C MET A 3 -1.78 3.19 -36.22
N VAL A 4 -1.06 2.75 -35.18
CA VAL A 4 -1.69 2.15 -34.02
C VAL A 4 -2.69 3.21 -33.58
N GLU A 5 -3.99 2.97 -33.77
CA GLU A 5 -5.02 3.77 -33.15
C GLU A 5 -4.65 3.81 -31.67
N THR A 6 -4.09 4.94 -31.23
CA THR A 6 -3.82 5.21 -29.84
C THR A 6 -5.19 5.08 -29.19
N LEU A 7 -5.38 3.98 -28.45
CA LEU A 7 -6.54 3.73 -27.61
C LEU A 7 -6.72 4.97 -26.75
N THR A 8 -7.53 5.90 -27.26
CA THR A 8 -7.79 7.16 -26.60
C THR A 8 -8.72 6.77 -25.47
N ILE A 9 -8.25 6.97 -24.25
CA ILE A 9 -8.95 6.65 -22.99
C ILE A 9 -10.40 7.17 -23.00
N SER A 10 -10.72 8.16 -23.86
CA SER A 10 -12.07 8.67 -24.11
C SER A 10 -13.12 7.64 -24.54
N ASN A 11 -12.75 6.46 -25.07
CA ASN A 11 -13.71 5.44 -25.51
C ASN A 11 -14.06 4.41 -24.42
N LEU A 12 -13.35 4.42 -23.29
CA LEU A 12 -13.71 3.61 -22.13
C LEU A 12 -14.86 4.32 -21.41
N ARG A 13 -16.04 3.68 -21.33
CA ARG A 13 -17.32 4.22 -20.80
C ARG A 13 -17.32 4.58 -19.29
N GLY A 14 -16.23 5.13 -18.76
CA GLY A 14 -16.12 5.62 -17.39
C GLY A 14 -15.84 7.13 -17.32
N PRO A 15 -15.90 7.72 -16.12
CA PRO A 15 -15.60 9.13 -15.91
C PRO A 15 -14.17 9.48 -16.33
N LYS A 16 -13.92 10.74 -16.68
CA LYS A 16 -12.57 11.18 -17.10
C LYS A 16 -11.62 11.14 -15.91
N LEU A 17 -10.47 10.48 -16.06
CA LEU A 17 -9.48 10.32 -15.00
C LEU A 17 -9.02 11.66 -14.40
N ASN A 18 -8.90 12.73 -15.20
CA ASN A 18 -8.49 14.05 -14.71
C ASN A 18 -9.60 14.85 -13.99
N GLN A 19 -10.82 14.32 -13.89
CA GLN A 19 -11.88 14.90 -13.05
C GLN A 19 -11.83 14.41 -11.60
N PHE A 20 -11.00 13.41 -11.34
CA PHE A 20 -10.81 12.85 -10.01
C PHE A 20 -9.90 13.74 -9.17
N TRP A 21 -10.39 14.10 -7.99
CA TRP A 21 -9.64 14.85 -6.99
C TRP A 21 -8.91 13.88 -6.05
N ILE A 22 -7.74 14.27 -5.57
CA ILE A 22 -6.98 13.58 -4.54
C ILE A 22 -6.61 14.62 -3.48
N ARG A 23 -6.83 14.28 -2.21
CA ARG A 23 -6.45 15.16 -1.11
C ARG A 23 -5.00 14.92 -0.70
N SER A 24 -4.26 15.99 -0.38
CA SER A 24 -2.93 15.92 0.22
C SER A 24 -2.97 15.32 1.64
N LEU A 25 -1.86 14.72 2.09
CA LEU A 25 -1.76 14.03 3.39
C LEU A 25 -2.03 14.97 4.58
N GLY A 26 -2.56 14.38 5.66
CA GLY A 26 -2.71 15.04 6.97
C GLY A 26 -3.89 16.02 7.05
N LEU A 27 -3.67 17.14 7.74
CA LEU A 27 -4.66 18.21 7.89
C LEU A 27 -4.68 19.17 6.70
N SER A 28 -3.90 18.90 5.64
CA SER A 28 -3.89 19.74 4.45
C SER A 28 -5.29 19.87 3.85
N LYS A 29 -5.63 21.09 3.45
CA LYS A 29 -6.84 21.43 2.71
C LYS A 29 -6.59 21.34 1.19
N ASP A 30 -5.40 20.94 0.78
CA ASP A 30 -5.01 20.93 -0.62
C ASP A 30 -5.60 19.69 -1.30
N PHE A 31 -6.25 19.93 -2.44
CA PHE A 31 -6.73 18.90 -3.34
C PHE A 31 -6.02 19.10 -4.69
N SER A 32 -5.48 18.02 -5.23
CA SER A 32 -4.92 17.95 -6.58
C SER A 32 -5.81 17.11 -7.46
N ARG A 33 -5.73 17.28 -8.78
CA ARG A 33 -6.36 16.35 -9.73
C ARG A 33 -5.36 15.29 -10.16
N ILE A 34 -5.86 14.11 -10.54
CA ILE A 34 -5.02 13.12 -11.21
C ILE A 34 -4.57 13.71 -12.54
N LYS A 35 -3.25 13.87 -12.71
CA LYS A 35 -2.64 14.31 -13.96
C LYS A 35 -2.51 13.14 -14.92
N LEU A 36 -2.93 13.35 -16.16
CA LEU A 36 -2.64 12.47 -17.30
C LEU A 36 -1.19 12.63 -17.75
N LEU A 37 -0.66 11.66 -18.48
CA LEU A 37 0.72 11.64 -18.94
C LEU A 37 1.14 12.95 -19.65
N TYR A 38 0.26 13.52 -20.48
CA TYR A 38 0.55 14.78 -21.18
C TYR A 38 0.53 16.02 -20.27
N GLU A 39 -0.04 15.93 -19.07
CA GLU A 39 -0.09 17.00 -18.05
C GLU A 39 1.05 16.88 -17.03
N LEU A 40 1.81 15.77 -17.08
CA LEU A 40 2.95 15.54 -16.19
C LEU A 40 4.14 16.43 -16.57
N GLN A 41 5.02 16.64 -15.59
CA GLN A 41 6.25 17.35 -15.83
C GLN A 41 7.17 16.57 -16.78
N PRO A 42 8.12 17.24 -17.43
CA PRO A 42 8.97 16.63 -18.45
C PRO A 42 9.79 15.45 -17.94
N PHE A 43 10.37 15.58 -16.74
CA PHE A 43 11.15 14.51 -16.09
C PHE A 43 10.27 13.30 -15.73
N GLU A 44 8.99 13.52 -15.42
CA GLU A 44 8.02 12.46 -15.15
C GLU A 44 7.62 11.72 -16.44
N ARG A 45 7.45 12.45 -17.56
CA ARG A 45 7.22 11.85 -18.89
C ARG A 45 8.42 11.04 -19.36
N LEU A 46 9.64 11.54 -19.11
CA LEU A 46 10.87 10.80 -19.39
C LEU A 46 10.97 9.54 -18.51
N MET A 47 10.66 9.64 -17.21
CA MET A 47 10.58 8.48 -16.32
C MET A 47 9.58 7.44 -16.86
N ALA A 48 8.38 7.86 -17.25
CA ALA A 48 7.38 6.97 -17.85
C ALA A 48 7.90 6.28 -19.12
N ALA A 49 8.58 7.00 -20.02
CA ALA A 49 9.17 6.41 -21.22
C ALA A 49 10.27 5.38 -20.90
N LEU A 50 11.16 5.69 -19.95
CA LEU A 50 12.21 4.77 -19.50
C LEU A 50 11.61 3.49 -18.88
N LEU A 51 10.59 3.62 -18.02
CA LEU A 51 9.93 2.48 -17.39
C LEU A 51 9.19 1.60 -18.41
N ARG A 52 8.59 2.20 -19.44
CA ARG A 52 7.96 1.48 -20.57
C ARG A 52 8.96 0.76 -21.48
N GLY A 53 10.25 1.15 -21.45
CA GLY A 53 11.19 0.73 -22.48
C GLY A 53 10.90 1.38 -23.84
N ASP A 54 10.31 2.58 -23.85
CA ASP A 54 9.91 3.29 -25.07
C ASP A 54 10.95 4.34 -25.46
N ARG A 55 11.86 3.96 -26.37
CA ARG A 55 12.91 4.84 -26.89
C ARG A 55 12.33 6.08 -27.58
N ASN A 56 11.26 5.92 -28.36
CA ASN A 56 10.73 7.01 -29.18
C ASN A 56 10.13 8.10 -28.28
N ALA A 57 9.33 7.71 -27.29
CA ALA A 57 8.79 8.66 -26.32
C ALA A 57 9.90 9.31 -25.48
N ALA A 58 10.96 8.58 -25.12
CA ALA A 58 12.09 9.17 -24.40
C ALA A 58 12.82 10.23 -25.25
N VAL A 59 13.07 9.93 -26.54
CA VAL A 59 13.68 10.86 -27.50
C VAL A 59 12.78 12.08 -27.72
N GLU A 60 11.47 11.90 -27.84
CA GLU A 60 10.52 13.01 -27.99
C GLU A 60 10.61 14.00 -26.83
N VAL A 61 10.71 13.51 -25.58
CA VAL A 61 10.88 14.40 -24.41
C VAL A 61 12.20 15.17 -24.49
N PHE A 62 13.28 14.56 -24.98
CA PHE A 62 14.56 15.24 -25.18
C PHE A 62 14.56 16.25 -26.34
N ASP A 63 13.78 16.00 -27.40
CA ASP A 63 13.76 16.85 -28.59
C ASP A 63 12.82 18.06 -28.41
N VAL A 64 11.69 17.88 -27.72
CA VAL A 64 10.72 18.98 -27.43
C VAL A 64 11.26 19.94 -26.39
N GLU A 65 11.98 19.41 -25.41
CA GLU A 65 12.51 20.21 -24.32
C GLU A 65 14.02 20.17 -24.38
N THR A 66 14.61 21.23 -24.93
CA THR A 66 16.07 21.43 -24.92
C THR A 66 16.60 20.99 -23.57
N VAL A 67 17.39 19.90 -23.57
CA VAL A 67 17.73 19.17 -22.34
C VAL A 67 18.32 20.12 -21.32
N SER A 68 17.47 20.57 -20.39
CA SER A 68 17.89 21.56 -19.43
C SER A 68 18.62 20.85 -18.29
N PRO A 69 19.62 21.47 -17.68
CA PRO A 69 20.18 21.01 -16.41
C PRO A 69 19.10 20.65 -15.38
N THR A 70 18.01 21.40 -15.35
CA THR A 70 16.86 21.20 -14.47
C THR A 70 16.13 19.88 -14.74
N LEU A 71 15.92 19.50 -16.01
CA LEU A 71 15.29 18.23 -16.38
C LEU A 71 16.07 17.04 -15.82
N VAL A 72 17.39 17.03 -16.04
CA VAL A 72 18.29 15.95 -15.58
C VAL A 72 18.34 15.89 -14.05
N GLU A 73 18.45 17.04 -13.38
CA GLU A 73 18.46 17.12 -11.91
C GLU A 73 17.15 16.60 -11.31
N GLN A 74 15.99 16.96 -11.88
CA GLN A 74 14.70 16.48 -11.41
C GLN A 74 14.51 14.99 -11.67
N LEU A 75 14.96 14.47 -12.81
CA LEU A 75 14.96 13.05 -13.09
C LEU A 75 15.81 12.27 -12.08
N LEU A 76 16.97 12.82 -11.69
CA LEU A 76 17.85 12.21 -10.68
C LEU A 76 17.18 12.11 -9.32
N LYS A 77 16.59 13.23 -8.87
CA LYS A 77 15.83 13.27 -7.62
C LYS A 77 14.71 12.25 -7.62
N LEU A 78 13.96 12.15 -8.72
CA LEU A 78 12.89 11.17 -8.86
C LEU A 78 13.43 9.73 -8.85
N THR A 79 14.52 9.47 -9.57
CA THR A 79 15.19 8.15 -9.63
C THR A 79 15.64 7.69 -8.25
N TYR A 80 16.21 8.58 -7.44
CA TYR A 80 16.61 8.29 -6.07
C TYR A 80 15.43 8.10 -5.13
N ALA A 81 14.44 9.00 -5.17
CA ALA A 81 13.25 8.90 -4.33
C ALA A 81 12.50 7.57 -4.53
N GLU A 82 12.43 7.10 -5.78
CA GLU A 82 11.75 5.86 -6.15
C GLU A 82 12.68 4.63 -6.14
N ALA A 83 13.97 4.80 -5.79
CA ALA A 83 14.99 3.76 -5.76
C ALA A 83 15.10 2.98 -7.09
N PHE A 84 15.02 3.70 -8.21
CA PHE A 84 15.05 3.15 -9.56
C PHE A 84 16.41 3.19 -10.23
N SER A 85 17.48 3.58 -9.53
CA SER A 85 18.80 3.79 -10.15
C SER A 85 19.27 2.61 -11.01
N SER A 86 19.12 1.37 -10.53
CA SER A 86 19.51 0.17 -11.29
C SER A 86 18.69 -0.01 -12.58
N LEU A 87 17.37 0.18 -12.51
CA LEU A 87 16.47 0.04 -13.65
C LEU A 87 16.68 1.18 -14.65
N VAL A 88 16.70 2.44 -14.19
CA VAL A 88 16.91 3.62 -15.03
C VAL A 88 18.27 3.55 -15.71
N TYR A 89 19.32 3.14 -15.00
CA TYR A 89 20.63 2.93 -15.60
C TYR A 89 20.56 1.92 -16.75
N GLU A 90 19.98 0.74 -16.52
CA GLU A 90 19.85 -0.27 -17.58
C GLU A 90 19.05 0.27 -18.78
N ARG A 91 17.92 0.93 -18.54
CA ARG A 91 17.06 1.48 -19.58
C ARG A 91 17.74 2.53 -20.44
N ILE A 92 18.59 3.38 -19.86
CA ILE A 92 19.35 4.36 -20.65
C ILE A 92 20.27 3.67 -21.67
N PHE A 93 20.87 2.55 -21.30
CA PHE A 93 21.76 1.80 -22.18
C PHE A 93 20.99 0.95 -23.19
N SER A 94 19.98 0.20 -22.76
CA SER A 94 19.22 -0.68 -23.65
C SER A 94 18.36 0.08 -24.66
N LEU A 95 18.00 1.33 -24.38
CA LEU A 95 17.30 2.22 -25.31
C LEU A 95 18.24 3.10 -26.15
N ASP A 96 19.56 2.92 -26.07
CA ASP A 96 20.54 3.73 -26.82
C ASP A 96 20.37 5.25 -26.58
N LEU A 97 20.21 5.64 -25.31
CA LEU A 97 20.02 7.04 -24.89
C LEU A 97 21.30 7.68 -24.35
N VAL A 98 22.40 6.93 -24.22
CA VAL A 98 23.67 7.41 -23.65
C VAL A 98 24.17 8.66 -24.37
N GLY A 99 24.16 8.67 -25.71
CA GLY A 99 24.60 9.83 -26.49
C GLY A 99 23.78 11.10 -26.24
N ARG A 100 22.47 10.96 -25.97
CA ARG A 100 21.57 12.08 -25.65
C ARG A 100 21.85 12.65 -24.26
N PHE A 101 22.08 11.78 -23.27
CA PHE A 101 22.50 12.23 -21.95
C PHE A 101 23.88 12.89 -22.01
N SER A 102 24.89 12.25 -22.59
CA SER A 102 26.25 12.81 -22.64
C SER A 102 26.37 14.08 -23.49
N GLY A 103 25.58 14.20 -24.56
CA GLY A 103 25.61 15.37 -25.45
C GLY A 103 24.82 16.57 -24.96
N ALA A 104 23.94 16.39 -23.97
CA ALA A 104 23.06 17.45 -23.46
C ALA A 104 23.81 18.50 -22.62
N SER A 105 24.68 18.08 -21.71
CA SER A 105 25.51 18.95 -20.87
C SER A 105 26.54 18.16 -20.07
N ILE A 106 27.55 18.84 -19.53
CA ILE A 106 28.49 18.26 -18.55
C ILE A 106 27.73 17.68 -17.34
N LEU A 107 26.66 18.34 -16.90
CA LEU A 107 25.82 17.89 -15.78
C LEU A 107 25.14 16.55 -16.07
N ALA A 108 24.82 16.27 -17.34
CA ALA A 108 24.21 15.02 -17.74
C ALA A 108 25.20 13.84 -17.81
N ALA A 109 26.49 14.11 -18.05
CA ALA A 109 27.53 13.10 -17.85
C ALA A 109 27.68 12.76 -16.36
N THR A 110 27.72 13.77 -15.48
CA THR A 110 27.73 13.57 -14.02
C THR A 110 26.53 12.75 -13.54
N TYR A 111 25.34 13.03 -14.10
CA TYR A 111 24.14 12.24 -13.83
C TYR A 111 24.32 10.75 -14.10
N LEU A 112 24.90 10.37 -15.25
CA LEU A 112 25.09 8.96 -15.58
C LEU A 112 26.03 8.26 -14.60
N ASP A 113 27.10 8.93 -14.18
CA ASP A 113 28.04 8.40 -13.19
C ASP A 113 27.38 8.26 -11.80
N GLU A 114 26.57 9.23 -11.42
CA GLU A 114 25.78 9.22 -10.18
C GLU A 114 24.76 8.08 -10.15
N VAL A 115 23.93 7.95 -11.20
CA VAL A 115 22.95 6.87 -11.32
C VAL A 115 23.64 5.51 -11.36
N LYS A 116 24.79 5.38 -12.05
CA LYS A 116 25.61 4.16 -12.07
C LYS A 116 26.14 3.79 -10.70
N SER A 117 26.67 4.76 -9.95
CA SER A 117 27.16 4.56 -8.59
C SER A 117 26.04 4.09 -7.67
N SER A 118 24.89 4.77 -7.71
CA SER A 118 23.68 4.40 -6.98
C SER A 118 23.16 3.01 -7.38
N ALA A 119 23.15 2.68 -8.68
CA ALA A 119 22.76 1.36 -9.18
C ALA A 119 23.62 0.24 -8.58
N ARG A 120 24.94 0.40 -8.56
CA ARG A 120 25.87 -0.57 -7.94
C ARG A 120 25.60 -0.74 -6.45
N PHE A 121 25.35 0.36 -5.75
CA PHE A 121 24.98 0.32 -4.34
C PHE A 121 23.67 -0.45 -4.11
N LEU A 122 22.63 -0.17 -4.90
CA LEU A 122 21.33 -0.85 -4.78
C LEU A 122 21.41 -2.35 -5.08
N VAL A 123 22.21 -2.76 -6.07
CA VAL A 123 22.46 -4.19 -6.36
C VAL A 123 23.12 -4.88 -5.17
N SER A 124 24.19 -4.29 -4.62
CA SER A 124 24.86 -4.82 -3.43
C SER A 124 23.93 -4.90 -2.22
N ASN A 125 23.12 -3.85 -2.01
CA ASN A 125 22.16 -3.81 -0.93
C ASN A 125 21.04 -4.85 -1.09
N HIS A 126 20.58 -5.10 -2.33
CA HIS A 126 19.58 -6.13 -2.61
C HIS A 126 20.06 -7.52 -2.16
N PHE A 127 21.30 -7.91 -2.49
CA PHE A 127 21.84 -9.20 -2.03
C PHE A 127 21.93 -9.30 -0.51
N ARG A 128 22.32 -8.21 0.17
CA ARG A 128 22.31 -8.17 1.65
C ARG A 128 20.90 -8.32 2.22
N LEU A 129 19.90 -7.71 1.59
CA LEU A 129 18.50 -7.84 1.97
C LEU A 129 17.97 -9.26 1.73
N ASP A 130 18.44 -9.95 0.70
CA ASP A 130 18.11 -11.36 0.44
C ASP A 130 18.63 -12.27 1.54
N GLU A 131 19.87 -12.05 1.99
CA GLU A 131 20.44 -12.77 3.14
C GLU A 131 19.66 -12.50 4.42
N LYS A 132 19.31 -11.24 4.67
CA LYS A 132 18.46 -10.83 5.80
C LYS A 132 17.08 -11.49 5.74
N PHE A 133 16.45 -11.49 4.56
CA PHE A 133 15.14 -12.12 4.37
C PHE A 133 15.21 -13.63 4.60
N ALA A 134 16.22 -14.30 4.05
CA ALA A 134 16.45 -15.73 4.30
C ALA A 134 16.62 -16.07 5.79
N LYS A 135 17.28 -15.19 6.58
CA LYS A 135 17.37 -15.36 8.04
C LYS A 135 16.00 -15.25 8.71
N VAL A 136 15.16 -14.29 8.32
CA VAL A 136 13.80 -14.12 8.86
C VAL A 136 12.90 -15.30 8.48
N LEU A 137 13.01 -15.82 7.26
CA LEU A 137 12.30 -17.02 6.85
C LEU A 137 12.64 -18.24 7.70
N LYS A 138 13.91 -18.39 8.12
CA LYS A 138 14.32 -19.45 9.05
C LYS A 138 13.71 -19.27 10.44
N ILE A 139 13.71 -18.04 10.96
CA ILE A 139 13.10 -17.69 12.27
C ILE A 139 11.61 -17.98 12.26
N THR A 140 10.93 -17.66 11.17
CA THR A 140 9.46 -17.72 11.06
C THR A 140 8.95 -18.99 10.36
N LYS A 141 9.81 -20.02 10.22
CA LYS A 141 9.51 -21.25 9.47
C LYS A 141 8.25 -21.97 9.96
N GLU A 142 8.01 -21.98 11.27
CA GLU A 142 6.82 -22.62 11.87
C GLU A 142 5.50 -21.93 11.51
N PHE A 143 5.56 -20.68 11.01
CA PHE A 143 4.41 -19.88 10.60
C PHE A 143 4.20 -19.86 9.08
N LYS A 144 4.88 -20.71 8.30
CA LYS A 144 4.82 -20.67 6.82
C LYS A 144 3.39 -20.67 6.28
N SER A 145 2.48 -21.46 6.86
CA SER A 145 1.07 -21.56 6.44
C SER A 145 0.19 -20.39 6.93
N ASP A 146 0.72 -19.56 7.82
CA ASP A 146 0.00 -18.52 8.54
C ASP A 146 0.54 -17.11 8.25
N ALA A 147 1.57 -17.00 7.39
CA ALA A 147 2.25 -15.77 7.05
C ALA A 147 2.44 -15.66 5.52
N LEU A 148 2.00 -14.55 4.95
CA LEU A 148 2.16 -14.21 3.53
C LEU A 148 3.12 -13.04 3.38
N TRP A 149 4.24 -13.26 2.71
CA TRP A 149 5.20 -12.20 2.41
C TRP A 149 4.76 -11.43 1.18
N VAL A 150 4.74 -10.10 1.29
CA VAL A 150 4.13 -9.22 0.28
C VAL A 150 5.08 -8.13 -0.17
N LYS A 151 4.65 -7.37 -1.17
CA LYS A 151 5.35 -6.22 -1.75
C LYS A 151 6.80 -6.54 -2.15
N GLY A 152 7.73 -5.65 -1.82
CA GLY A 152 9.06 -5.59 -2.41
C GLY A 152 9.83 -6.91 -2.33
N ALA A 153 9.82 -7.57 -1.17
CA ALA A 153 10.53 -8.84 -0.98
C ALA A 153 10.03 -9.96 -1.91
N HIS A 154 8.72 -10.04 -2.14
CA HIS A 154 8.16 -11.04 -3.04
C HIS A 154 8.20 -10.57 -4.51
N LEU A 155 7.74 -9.36 -4.80
CA LEU A 155 7.63 -8.81 -6.15
C LEU A 155 8.98 -8.78 -6.86
N SER A 156 10.06 -8.45 -6.14
CA SER A 156 11.40 -8.45 -6.72
C SER A 156 11.78 -9.80 -7.32
N ARG A 157 11.23 -10.90 -6.83
CA ARG A 157 11.57 -12.26 -7.27
C ARG A 157 10.60 -12.82 -8.30
N THR A 158 9.40 -12.27 -8.39
CA THR A 158 8.33 -12.84 -9.22
C THR A 158 8.05 -12.06 -10.48
N VAL A 159 8.04 -10.73 -10.43
CA VAL A 159 7.66 -9.89 -11.57
C VAL A 159 8.80 -9.02 -12.11
N TYR A 160 9.90 -8.91 -11.37
CA TYR A 160 11.11 -8.20 -11.83
C TYR A 160 12.16 -9.16 -12.37
N GLN A 161 12.80 -8.77 -13.47
CA GLN A 161 13.90 -9.49 -14.09
C GLN A 161 14.96 -8.49 -14.58
N PRO A 162 16.19 -8.47 -14.01
CA PRO A 162 16.63 -9.15 -12.77
C PRO A 162 15.94 -8.64 -11.49
N SER A 163 16.07 -9.41 -10.41
CA SER A 163 15.35 -9.14 -9.16
C SER A 163 15.74 -7.82 -8.48
N HIS A 164 17.00 -7.41 -8.60
CA HIS A 164 17.52 -6.20 -7.98
C HIS A 164 16.96 -4.90 -8.58
N PHE A 165 16.18 -4.97 -9.67
CA PHE A 165 15.45 -3.81 -10.18
C PHE A 165 14.35 -3.33 -9.23
N ARG A 166 13.89 -4.19 -8.31
CA ARG A 166 12.98 -3.81 -7.25
C ARG A 166 13.70 -3.78 -5.91
N HIS A 167 14.26 -2.61 -5.60
CA HIS A 167 14.78 -2.36 -4.26
C HIS A 167 13.66 -2.29 -3.22
N TYR A 168 13.91 -2.74 -1.99
CA TYR A 168 13.00 -2.67 -0.85
C TYR A 168 13.80 -2.42 0.43
N GLY A 169 13.24 -1.74 1.43
CA GLY A 169 13.93 -1.39 2.67
C GLY A 169 13.50 -2.25 3.87
N ASP A 170 12.27 -2.74 3.82
CA ASP A 170 11.56 -3.47 4.86
C ASP A 170 10.99 -4.79 4.31
N LEU A 171 10.61 -5.68 5.23
CA LEU A 171 9.93 -6.93 4.91
C LEU A 171 8.47 -6.84 5.36
N ASP A 172 7.55 -6.60 4.43
CA ASP A 172 6.12 -6.65 4.72
C ASP A 172 5.61 -8.11 4.80
N VAL A 173 4.87 -8.43 5.86
CA VAL A 173 4.23 -9.74 6.05
C VAL A 173 2.79 -9.59 6.53
N ILE A 174 1.87 -10.37 5.96
CA ILE A 174 0.50 -10.50 6.45
C ILE A 174 0.42 -11.78 7.27
N VAL A 175 0.07 -11.68 8.55
CA VAL A 175 -0.04 -12.79 9.49
C VAL A 175 -1.50 -12.99 9.87
N ARG A 176 -1.94 -14.25 9.98
CA ARG A 176 -3.26 -14.58 10.50
C ARG A 176 -3.44 -13.99 11.91
N PRO A 177 -4.58 -13.36 12.23
CA PRO A 177 -4.80 -12.78 13.56
C PRO A 177 -4.57 -13.77 14.71
N SER A 178 -4.93 -15.05 14.53
CA SER A 178 -4.73 -16.11 15.53
C SER A 178 -3.26 -16.50 15.78
N LYS A 179 -2.35 -16.09 14.90
CA LYS A 179 -0.91 -16.41 14.95
C LYS A 179 -0.04 -15.19 15.18
N PHE A 180 -0.66 -14.02 15.28
CA PHE A 180 0.04 -12.75 15.41
C PHE A 180 0.97 -12.68 16.62
N GLU A 181 0.47 -13.00 17.82
CA GLU A 181 1.26 -12.94 19.06
C GLU A 181 2.42 -13.96 19.06
N PRO A 182 2.21 -15.26 18.76
CA PRO A 182 3.30 -16.20 18.58
C PRO A 182 4.35 -15.77 17.55
N PHE A 183 3.93 -15.19 16.41
CA PHE A 183 4.84 -14.70 15.38
C PHE A 183 5.73 -13.55 15.89
N VAL A 184 5.15 -12.61 16.61
CA VAL A 184 5.88 -11.49 17.23
C VAL A 184 6.86 -11.98 18.29
N GLU A 185 6.45 -12.94 19.15
CA GLU A 185 7.34 -13.51 20.17
C GLU A 185 8.50 -14.30 19.53
N ALA A 186 8.29 -15.00 18.41
CA ALA A 186 9.36 -15.66 17.67
C ALA A 186 10.40 -14.64 17.14
N LEU A 187 9.96 -13.49 16.63
CA LEU A 187 10.86 -12.41 16.23
C LEU A 187 11.60 -11.80 17.42
N LYS A 188 10.92 -11.54 18.54
CA LYS A 188 11.56 -11.06 19.77
C LYS A 188 12.66 -11.99 20.26
N ASN A 189 12.39 -13.30 20.29
CA ASN A 189 13.37 -14.33 20.67
C ASN A 189 14.58 -14.34 19.73
N ALA A 190 14.44 -13.86 18.49
CA ALA A 190 15.52 -13.69 17.53
C ALA A 190 16.20 -12.31 17.57
N GLY A 191 15.95 -11.52 18.63
CA GLY A 191 16.58 -10.22 18.88
C GLY A 191 15.90 -9.03 18.21
N PHE A 192 14.65 -9.17 17.75
CA PHE A 192 13.88 -8.04 17.26
C PHE A 192 13.22 -7.27 18.41
N GLU A 193 13.16 -5.95 18.29
CA GLU A 193 12.50 -5.03 19.20
C GLU A 193 11.38 -4.29 18.47
N PHE A 194 10.43 -3.72 19.22
CA PHE A 194 9.46 -2.79 18.61
C PHE A 194 10.17 -1.54 18.14
N PHE A 195 9.86 -1.10 16.93
CA PHE A 195 10.32 0.19 16.46
C PHE A 195 9.42 1.28 17.06
N ASP A 196 9.97 2.02 18.04
CA ASP A 196 9.33 3.12 18.80
C ASP A 196 9.04 4.37 17.95
N LEU A 197 8.51 4.20 16.74
CA LEU A 197 7.63 5.25 16.23
C LEU A 197 6.31 5.04 16.97
N PRO A 198 5.70 6.10 17.55
CA PRO A 198 4.32 5.98 17.98
C PRO A 198 3.56 5.55 16.73
N ALA A 199 3.25 4.25 16.66
CA ALA A 199 2.45 3.70 15.59
C ALA A 199 1.32 4.70 15.44
N HIS A 200 1.11 5.17 14.22
CA HIS A 200 0.08 6.13 13.87
C HIS A 200 -1.27 5.45 14.13
N CYS A 201 -1.57 5.21 15.41
CA CYS A 201 -2.69 4.52 16.02
C CYS A 201 -3.85 5.49 15.94
N ASN A 202 -4.28 5.72 14.70
CA ASN A 202 -5.38 6.62 14.44
C ASN A 202 -6.67 5.81 14.28
N GLN A 203 -6.81 4.71 15.01
CA GLN A 203 -7.94 3.79 14.89
C GLN A 203 -8.75 3.62 16.16
N ILE A 204 -10.03 3.32 15.98
CA ILE A 204 -10.91 2.91 17.07
C ILE A 204 -10.39 1.58 17.57
N GLY A 205 -10.07 1.48 18.85
CA GLY A 205 -9.65 0.20 19.42
C GLY A 205 -8.14 -0.01 19.51
N VAL A 206 -7.30 0.98 19.17
CA VAL A 206 -5.90 0.96 19.61
C VAL A 206 -5.81 1.75 20.91
N GLY A 207 -5.96 1.01 21.99
CA GLY A 207 -5.78 1.50 23.35
C GLY A 207 -4.31 1.81 23.60
N PRO A 208 -3.91 1.99 24.86
CA PRO A 208 -2.50 1.91 25.23
C PRO A 208 -1.90 0.63 24.66
N LEU A 209 -0.92 0.73 23.76
CA LEU A 209 -0.15 -0.41 23.29
C LEU A 209 0.76 -0.86 24.42
N ARG A 210 0.35 -1.88 25.18
CA ARG A 210 1.17 -2.47 26.25
C ARG A 210 1.73 -3.81 25.82
N ARG A 211 0.96 -4.52 25.00
CA ARG A 211 1.31 -5.80 24.40
C ARG A 211 1.10 -5.74 22.89
N PRO A 212 1.76 -6.62 22.13
CA PRO A 212 1.58 -6.68 20.68
C PRO A 212 0.12 -6.91 20.29
N LEU A 213 -0.58 -7.76 21.05
CA LEU A 213 -1.99 -8.09 20.80
C LEU A 213 -2.93 -6.89 20.93
N ASP A 214 -2.55 -5.87 21.70
CA ASP A 214 -3.37 -4.66 21.86
C ASP A 214 -3.44 -3.88 20.54
N VAL A 215 -2.46 -4.04 19.65
CA VAL A 215 -2.47 -3.45 18.29
C VAL A 215 -3.59 -4.02 17.46
N ILE A 216 -3.96 -5.29 17.66
CA ILE A 216 -4.97 -6.00 16.86
C ILE A 216 -6.32 -6.13 17.58
N THR A 217 -6.44 -5.52 18.76
CA THR A 217 -7.66 -5.58 19.55
C THR A 217 -8.72 -4.66 18.93
N ALA A 218 -9.89 -5.21 18.60
CA ALA A 218 -10.94 -4.47 17.90
C ALA A 218 -12.33 -4.83 18.44
N PRO A 219 -13.33 -3.93 18.34
CA PRO A 219 -14.66 -4.19 18.88
C PRO A 219 -15.37 -5.37 18.22
N LEU A 220 -15.03 -5.69 16.97
CA LEU A 220 -15.50 -6.86 16.23
C LEU A 220 -14.31 -7.47 15.47
N SER A 221 -14.34 -8.77 15.22
CA SER A 221 -13.31 -9.48 14.44
C SER A 221 -13.15 -8.97 13.01
N ASP A 222 -14.21 -8.40 12.43
CA ASP A 222 -14.20 -7.84 11.07
C ASP A 222 -13.52 -6.46 11.00
N TRP A 223 -13.24 -5.84 12.15
CA TRP A 223 -12.43 -4.64 12.22
C TRP A 223 -10.98 -5.07 12.35
N ILE A 224 -10.18 -4.77 11.32
CA ILE A 224 -8.74 -4.86 11.46
C ILE A 224 -8.20 -3.47 11.71
N PRO A 225 -7.32 -3.32 12.69
CA PRO A 225 -6.53 -2.13 12.71
C PRO A 225 -5.64 -1.99 11.45
N SER A 226 -5.76 -0.87 10.74
CA SER A 226 -4.77 -0.24 9.88
C SER A 226 -3.55 0.13 10.72
N GLY A 227 -2.80 -0.87 11.13
CA GLY A 227 -1.54 -0.72 11.81
C GLY A 227 -0.67 -1.90 11.43
N ALA A 228 0.48 -1.61 10.83
CA ALA A 228 1.58 -2.54 10.87
C ALA A 228 2.25 -2.40 12.25
N ILE A 229 2.67 -3.51 12.83
CA ILE A 229 3.75 -3.46 13.82
C ILE A 229 5.05 -3.54 13.05
N THR A 230 5.87 -2.51 13.17
CA THR A 230 7.25 -2.57 12.69
C THR A 230 8.13 -3.11 13.81
N MET A 231 8.82 -4.21 13.54
CA MET A 231 9.86 -4.74 14.40
C MET A 231 11.23 -4.51 13.75
N ILE A 232 12.21 -4.11 14.56
CA ILE A 232 13.59 -3.86 14.12
C ILE A 232 14.56 -4.78 14.83
N ARG A 233 15.51 -5.36 14.10
CA ARG A 233 16.71 -5.96 14.69
C ARG A 233 17.90 -5.04 14.49
N LYS A 234 18.29 -4.34 15.55
CA LYS A 234 19.36 -3.32 15.53
C LYS A 234 20.71 -3.84 15.07
N ALA A 235 21.00 -5.12 15.34
CA ALA A 235 22.29 -5.75 14.99
C ALA A 235 22.60 -5.70 13.49
N ASP A 236 21.56 -5.69 12.64
CA ASP A 236 21.72 -5.67 11.19
C ASP A 236 20.76 -4.73 10.47
N ASP A 237 20.14 -3.77 11.17
CA ASP A 237 19.21 -2.79 10.61
C ASP A 237 18.15 -3.45 9.70
N LEU A 238 17.44 -4.42 10.26
CA LEU A 238 16.42 -5.20 9.56
C LEU A 238 15.04 -4.89 10.12
N TYR A 239 14.15 -4.44 9.23
CA TYR A 239 12.77 -4.09 9.55
C TYR A 239 11.80 -5.16 9.04
N VAL A 240 10.86 -5.56 9.89
CA VAL A 240 9.73 -6.44 9.54
C VAL A 240 8.43 -5.72 9.87
N ASP A 241 7.64 -5.45 8.85
CA ASP A 241 6.33 -4.81 8.93
C ASP A 241 5.23 -5.86 8.97
N ILE A 242 4.71 -6.14 10.16
CA ILE A 242 3.73 -7.19 10.43
C ILE A 242 2.33 -6.62 10.35
N LYS A 243 1.51 -7.21 9.48
CA LYS A 243 0.15 -6.77 9.18
C LYS A 243 -0.84 -7.88 9.48
N VAL A 244 -2.03 -7.51 9.92
CA VAL A 244 -3.16 -8.44 10.07
C VAL A 244 -4.18 -8.34 8.94
N GLY A 245 -4.02 -7.35 8.05
CA GLY A 245 -4.92 -7.11 6.93
C GLY A 245 -4.19 -6.66 5.65
N PRO A 246 -4.58 -7.18 4.46
CA PRO A 246 -3.89 -6.90 3.21
C PRO A 246 -4.02 -5.45 2.72
N PHE A 247 -5.14 -4.79 3.02
CA PHE A 247 -5.47 -3.49 2.43
C PHE A 247 -5.32 -2.30 3.37
N GLU A 248 -5.15 -2.53 4.67
CA GLU A 248 -5.02 -1.48 5.69
C GLU A 248 -6.18 -0.46 5.68
N ARG A 249 -7.40 -0.90 5.30
CA ARG A 249 -8.60 -0.04 5.18
C ARG A 249 -9.46 0.04 6.44
N GLY A 250 -8.98 -0.50 7.55
CA GLY A 250 -9.75 -0.62 8.80
C GLY A 250 -10.76 -1.77 8.84
N LEU A 251 -10.85 -2.57 7.78
CA LEU A 251 -11.80 -3.68 7.63
C LEU A 251 -11.09 -4.94 7.16
N GLN A 252 -11.57 -6.08 7.65
CA GLN A 252 -11.11 -7.40 7.23
C GLN A 252 -11.56 -7.70 5.80
N LEU A 253 -10.65 -8.31 5.04
CA LEU A 253 -10.98 -8.91 3.74
C LEU A 253 -12.15 -9.88 3.94
N VAL A 254 -13.20 -9.78 3.12
CA VAL A 254 -14.35 -10.72 3.19
C VAL A 254 -13.82 -12.14 3.00
N GLU A 255 -12.95 -12.34 2.02
CA GLU A 255 -12.34 -13.64 1.72
C GLU A 255 -10.93 -13.77 2.30
N PHE A 256 -10.70 -13.32 3.54
CA PHE A 256 -9.36 -13.36 4.15
C PHE A 256 -8.72 -14.76 4.14
N GLU A 257 -9.48 -15.78 4.51
CA GLU A 257 -9.00 -17.16 4.57
C GLU A 257 -8.54 -17.66 3.20
N ARG A 258 -9.26 -17.28 2.14
CA ARG A 258 -8.94 -17.64 0.75
C ARG A 258 -7.55 -17.12 0.36
N LEU A 259 -7.14 -15.96 0.85
CA LEU A 259 -5.82 -15.39 0.54
C LEU A 259 -4.67 -16.35 0.88
N PHE A 260 -4.81 -17.14 1.95
CA PHE A 260 -3.83 -18.13 2.37
C PHE A 260 -4.00 -19.46 1.65
N VAL A 261 -5.23 -19.81 1.26
CA VAL A 261 -5.51 -21.03 0.49
C VAL A 261 -4.97 -20.91 -0.94
N ASP A 262 -5.15 -19.75 -1.57
CA ASP A 262 -4.70 -19.45 -2.92
C ASP A 262 -3.25 -18.92 -2.94
N ALA A 263 -2.52 -19.02 -1.83
CA ALA A 263 -1.17 -18.52 -1.73
C ALA A 263 -0.21 -19.31 -2.63
N GLU A 264 0.73 -18.59 -3.25
CA GLU A 264 1.76 -19.16 -4.11
C GLU A 264 3.07 -19.32 -3.32
N GLU A 265 3.84 -20.37 -3.63
CA GLU A 265 5.14 -20.59 -3.02
C GLU A 265 6.22 -19.73 -3.70
N GLY A 266 6.96 -18.98 -2.89
CA GLY A 266 8.16 -18.26 -3.29
C GLY A 266 9.42 -18.85 -2.67
N ALA A 267 10.59 -18.51 -3.22
CA ALA A 267 11.87 -18.95 -2.71
C ALA A 267 12.87 -17.78 -2.53
N CYS A 268 13.69 -17.85 -1.48
CA CYS A 268 14.80 -16.94 -1.22
C CYS A 268 15.99 -17.70 -0.61
N LEU A 269 17.09 -17.76 -1.35
CA LEU A 269 18.34 -18.43 -0.93
C LEU A 269 18.11 -19.83 -0.33
N GLY A 270 17.32 -20.65 -1.02
CA GLY A 270 16.98 -22.03 -0.62
C GLY A 270 15.88 -22.16 0.44
N ASN A 271 15.34 -21.06 0.98
CA ASN A 271 14.21 -21.08 1.92
C ASN A 271 12.92 -20.78 1.16
N THR A 272 11.86 -21.54 1.44
CA THR A 272 10.54 -21.35 0.81
C THR A 272 9.60 -20.61 1.74
N TYR A 273 8.68 -19.85 1.14
CA TYR A 273 7.71 -19.03 1.86
C TYR A 273 6.40 -18.94 1.06
N LEU A 274 5.32 -18.49 1.69
CA LEU A 274 4.06 -18.22 1.01
C LEU A 274 3.88 -16.73 0.72
N ALA A 275 3.26 -16.43 -0.41
CA ALA A 275 2.89 -15.09 -0.84
C ALA A 275 1.50 -15.10 -1.49
N PRO A 276 0.82 -13.94 -1.61
CA PRO A 276 -0.45 -13.87 -2.32
C PRO A 276 -0.29 -14.27 -3.79
N SER A 277 -1.34 -14.85 -4.38
CA SER A 277 -1.45 -15.02 -5.83
C SER A 277 -1.22 -13.71 -6.57
N VAL A 278 -0.81 -13.77 -7.84
CA VAL A 278 -0.62 -12.58 -8.70
C VAL A 278 -1.83 -11.64 -8.66
N SER A 279 -3.05 -12.19 -8.80
CA SER A 279 -4.30 -11.43 -8.72
C SER A 279 -4.48 -10.73 -7.37
N ASP A 280 -4.27 -11.44 -6.26
CA ASP A 280 -4.44 -10.86 -4.93
C ASP A 280 -3.36 -9.84 -4.60
N HIS A 281 -2.13 -10.06 -5.08
CA HIS A 281 -1.05 -9.11 -4.95
C HIS A 281 -1.34 -7.82 -5.73
N LEU A 282 -1.93 -7.93 -6.93
CA LEU A 282 -2.39 -6.76 -7.68
C LEU A 282 -3.44 -5.95 -6.90
N MET A 283 -4.40 -6.61 -6.26
CA MET A 283 -5.38 -5.93 -5.39
C MET A 283 -4.71 -5.20 -4.21
N ILE A 284 -3.71 -5.83 -3.58
CA ILE A 284 -2.92 -5.23 -2.49
C ILE A 284 -2.18 -3.98 -3.00
N MET A 285 -1.48 -4.08 -4.13
CA MET A 285 -0.71 -2.96 -4.68
C MET A 285 -1.61 -1.79 -5.10
N LEU A 286 -2.78 -2.05 -5.67
CA LEU A 286 -3.75 -1.00 -6.04
C LEU A 286 -4.32 -0.29 -4.81
N CYS A 287 -4.60 -1.02 -3.73
CA CYS A 287 -4.97 -0.41 -2.45
C CYS A 287 -3.82 0.43 -1.86
N ASN A 288 -2.60 -0.08 -1.92
CA ASN A 288 -1.41 0.64 -1.48
C ASN A 288 -1.16 1.91 -2.33
N PHE A 289 -1.41 1.85 -3.64
CA PHE A 289 -1.25 2.98 -4.54
C PHE A 289 -2.24 4.10 -4.22
N ALA A 290 -3.50 3.74 -3.97
CA ALA A 290 -4.52 4.67 -3.50
C ALA A 290 -4.15 5.27 -2.14
N LYS A 291 -3.57 4.48 -1.22
CA LYS A 291 -3.03 4.97 0.06
C LYS A 291 -1.92 5.99 -0.16
N SER A 292 -1.05 5.78 -1.15
CA SER A 292 -0.02 6.75 -1.56
C SER A 292 -0.52 7.81 -2.54
N ARG A 293 -1.84 8.07 -2.61
CA ARG A 293 -2.43 9.13 -3.45
C ARG A 293 -2.12 9.00 -4.94
N PHE A 294 -1.84 7.80 -5.41
CA PHE A 294 -1.45 7.53 -6.79
C PHE A 294 -0.18 8.26 -7.27
N GLU A 295 0.73 8.58 -6.33
CA GLU A 295 1.96 9.35 -6.62
C GLU A 295 3.20 8.46 -6.78
N SER A 296 3.26 7.28 -6.13
CA SER A 296 4.47 6.43 -6.15
C SER A 296 4.68 5.74 -7.50
N TRP A 297 5.75 6.10 -8.20
CA TRP A 297 6.13 5.43 -9.45
C TRP A 297 6.57 3.99 -9.23
N ARG A 298 7.22 3.69 -8.10
CA ARG A 298 7.55 2.32 -7.71
C ARG A 298 6.31 1.44 -7.65
N THR A 299 5.27 1.91 -6.96
CA THR A 299 4.00 1.18 -6.87
C THR A 299 3.30 1.07 -8.22
N LEU A 300 3.38 2.11 -9.05
CA LEU A 300 2.81 2.09 -10.40
C LEU A 300 3.50 1.05 -11.30
N LEU A 301 4.82 0.91 -11.21
CA LEU A 301 5.56 -0.13 -11.92
C LEU A 301 5.24 -1.54 -11.39
N ASP A 302 5.13 -1.71 -10.07
CA ASP A 302 4.68 -2.98 -9.46
C ASP A 302 3.32 -3.41 -10.06
N ILE A 303 2.36 -2.47 -10.16
CA ILE A 303 1.05 -2.69 -10.78
C ILE A 303 1.19 -3.08 -12.25
N HIS A 304 1.98 -2.34 -13.03
CA HIS A 304 2.21 -2.62 -14.45
C HIS A 304 2.72 -4.06 -14.65
N LEU A 305 3.74 -4.48 -13.91
CA LEU A 305 4.33 -5.81 -14.04
C LEU A 305 3.39 -6.93 -13.56
N LEU A 306 2.60 -6.69 -12.51
CA LEU A 306 1.56 -7.63 -12.05
C LEU A 306 0.43 -7.79 -13.08
N VAL A 307 0.03 -6.70 -13.76
CA VAL A 307 -0.95 -6.78 -14.87
C VAL A 307 -0.38 -7.60 -16.01
N LEU A 308 0.88 -7.39 -16.40
CA LEU A 308 1.53 -8.19 -17.43
C LEU A 308 1.61 -9.68 -17.05
N ALA A 309 1.86 -9.98 -15.77
CA ALA A 309 1.85 -11.35 -15.27
C ALA A 309 0.43 -11.96 -15.32
N LEU A 310 -0.59 -11.21 -14.90
CA LEU A 310 -1.99 -11.64 -14.89
C LEU A 310 -2.54 -11.84 -16.31
N ASN A 311 -2.09 -11.05 -17.29
CA ASN A 311 -2.44 -11.22 -18.70
C ASN A 311 -2.00 -12.56 -19.29
N ARG A 312 -1.06 -13.27 -18.66
CA ARG A 312 -0.68 -14.65 -19.05
C ARG A 312 -1.73 -15.69 -18.61
N LYS A 313 -2.67 -15.31 -17.75
CA LYS A 313 -3.76 -16.12 -17.22
C LYS A 313 -5.10 -15.38 -17.40
N PRO A 314 -5.59 -15.19 -18.64
CA PRO A 314 -6.73 -14.32 -18.90
C PRO A 314 -8.01 -14.69 -18.13
N ASP A 315 -8.22 -15.96 -17.81
CA ASP A 315 -9.37 -16.44 -17.04
C ASP A 315 -9.39 -15.89 -15.60
N GLU A 316 -8.24 -15.51 -15.02
CA GLU A 316 -8.16 -14.94 -13.68
C GLU A 316 -8.77 -13.54 -13.59
N TRP A 317 -8.88 -12.79 -14.71
CA TRP A 317 -9.46 -11.44 -14.70
C TRP A 317 -10.91 -11.41 -14.23
N LYS A 318 -11.70 -12.45 -14.56
CA LYS A 318 -13.09 -12.57 -14.10
C LYS A 318 -13.15 -12.67 -12.58
N HIS A 319 -12.29 -13.51 -11.99
CA HIS A 319 -12.18 -13.66 -10.54
C HIS A 319 -11.65 -12.40 -9.87
N PHE A 320 -10.64 -11.75 -10.47
CA PHE A 320 -10.11 -10.47 -10.01
C PHE A 320 -11.22 -9.40 -9.92
N VAL A 321 -12.02 -9.23 -10.98
CA VAL A 321 -13.12 -8.26 -10.99
C VAL A 321 -14.18 -8.59 -9.94
N GLN A 322 -14.58 -9.86 -9.84
CA GLN A 322 -15.54 -10.32 -8.83
C GLN A 322 -15.04 -10.01 -7.41
N ARG A 323 -13.77 -10.31 -7.11
CA ARG A 323 -13.15 -10.05 -5.81
C ARG A 323 -13.04 -8.55 -5.54
N CYS A 324 -12.69 -7.73 -6.53
CA CYS A 324 -12.65 -6.28 -6.37
C CYS A 324 -14.02 -5.68 -5.99
N LYS A 325 -15.09 -6.21 -6.60
CA LYS A 325 -16.47 -5.84 -6.28
C LYS A 325 -16.87 -6.31 -4.88
N LEU A 326 -16.59 -7.57 -4.55
CA LEU A 326 -16.87 -8.16 -3.23
C LEU A 326 -16.19 -7.39 -2.10
N GLU A 327 -14.92 -7.04 -2.30
CA GLU A 327 -14.11 -6.31 -1.33
C GLU A 327 -14.32 -4.79 -1.37
N SER A 328 -15.18 -4.33 -2.28
CA SER A 328 -15.53 -2.92 -2.47
C SER A 328 -14.30 -2.02 -2.64
N ILE A 329 -13.43 -2.43 -3.56
CA ILE A 329 -12.24 -1.68 -3.99
C ILE A 329 -12.28 -1.30 -5.47
N SER A 330 -13.39 -1.56 -6.18
CA SER A 330 -13.51 -1.33 -7.62
C SER A 330 -13.02 0.05 -8.07
N THR A 331 -13.44 1.12 -7.40
CA THR A 331 -13.00 2.49 -7.75
C THR A 331 -11.48 2.67 -7.63
N ASN A 332 -10.88 2.21 -6.52
CA ASN A 332 -9.43 2.32 -6.33
C ASN A 332 -8.67 1.53 -7.40
N VAL A 333 -9.17 0.35 -7.71
CA VAL A 333 -8.61 -0.54 -8.73
C VAL A 333 -8.73 0.10 -10.11
N TRP A 334 -9.92 0.61 -10.46
CA TRP A 334 -10.15 1.28 -11.73
C TRP A 334 -9.25 2.49 -11.92
N VAL A 335 -9.12 3.37 -10.91
CA VAL A 335 -8.24 4.53 -10.96
C VAL A 335 -6.78 4.09 -11.13
N GLY A 336 -6.30 3.16 -10.32
CA GLY A 336 -4.92 2.69 -10.38
C GLY A 336 -4.57 2.02 -11.71
N LEU A 337 -5.45 1.17 -12.24
CA LEU A 337 -5.30 0.53 -13.54
C LEU A 337 -5.38 1.55 -14.69
N SER A 338 -6.24 2.56 -14.60
CA SER A 338 -6.33 3.63 -15.60
C SER A 338 -5.07 4.50 -15.63
N ILE A 339 -4.48 4.80 -14.48
CA ILE A 339 -3.19 5.51 -14.41
C ILE A 339 -2.07 4.65 -14.99
N ALA A 340 -2.07 3.34 -14.72
CA ALA A 340 -1.08 2.42 -15.30
C ALA A 340 -1.22 2.30 -16.82
N ALA A 341 -2.45 2.27 -17.33
CA ALA A 341 -2.73 2.28 -18.77
C ALA A 341 -2.27 3.60 -19.41
N ASP A 342 -2.58 4.74 -18.80
CA ASP A 342 -2.19 6.08 -19.29
C ASP A 342 -0.68 6.29 -19.28
N ARG A 343 -0.03 6.10 -18.12
CA ARG A 343 1.38 6.48 -17.92
C ARG A 343 2.36 5.42 -18.38
N LEU A 344 2.05 4.14 -18.19
CA LEU A 344 2.95 3.02 -18.52
C LEU A 344 2.46 2.19 -19.70
N SER A 345 1.43 2.65 -20.43
CA SER A 345 0.86 1.91 -21.56
C SER A 345 0.50 0.46 -21.19
N THR A 346 0.06 0.26 -19.95
CA THR A 346 -0.25 -1.07 -19.42
C THR A 346 -1.47 -1.65 -20.14
N SER A 347 -1.34 -2.87 -20.66
CA SER A 347 -2.39 -3.57 -21.40
C SER A 347 -3.48 -4.15 -20.49
N VAL A 348 -4.28 -3.28 -19.86
CA VAL A 348 -5.44 -3.70 -19.07
C VAL A 348 -6.61 -4.06 -19.99
N PRO A 349 -7.27 -5.22 -19.85
CA PRO A 349 -8.42 -5.55 -20.68
C PRO A 349 -9.57 -4.54 -20.51
N ASP A 350 -10.13 -4.05 -21.60
CA ASP A 350 -11.22 -3.06 -21.59
C ASP A 350 -12.44 -3.51 -20.78
N VAL A 351 -12.74 -4.81 -20.80
CA VAL A 351 -13.84 -5.39 -20.01
C VAL A 351 -13.61 -5.20 -18.51
N VAL A 352 -12.37 -5.31 -18.04
CA VAL A 352 -12.00 -5.12 -16.63
C VAL A 352 -12.20 -3.67 -16.23
N LEU A 353 -11.70 -2.72 -17.02
CA LEU A 353 -11.89 -1.29 -16.74
C LEU A 353 -13.38 -0.91 -16.78
N ARG A 354 -14.14 -1.43 -17.74
CA ARG A 354 -15.59 -1.18 -17.83
C ARG A 354 -16.36 -1.72 -16.64
N GLU A 355 -16.03 -2.92 -16.18
CA GLU A 355 -16.72 -3.55 -15.06
C GLU A 355 -16.38 -2.97 -13.69
N LEU A 356 -15.20 -2.35 -13.56
CA LEU A 356 -14.74 -1.72 -12.31
C LEU A 356 -14.95 -0.21 -12.28
N ALA A 357 -15.37 0.38 -13.40
CA ALA A 357 -15.64 1.81 -13.49
C ALA A 357 -16.61 2.25 -12.38
N PRO A 358 -16.32 3.35 -11.67
CA PRO A 358 -17.22 3.88 -10.67
C PRO A 358 -18.50 4.40 -11.33
N GLU A 359 -19.62 4.29 -10.61
CA GLU A 359 -20.88 4.90 -11.03
C GLU A 359 -20.74 6.42 -11.07
N GLU A 360 -21.27 7.05 -12.13
CA GLU A 360 -21.35 8.51 -12.27
C GLU A 360 -22.45 9.07 -11.37
N ASN A 361 -22.18 9.15 -10.08
CA ASN A 361 -23.05 9.84 -9.13
C ASN A 361 -22.32 11.07 -8.57
N PHE A 362 -22.98 12.23 -8.64
CA PHE A 362 -22.45 13.50 -8.12
C PHE A 362 -21.92 13.37 -6.68
N SER A 363 -22.64 12.66 -5.80
CA SER A 363 -22.18 12.44 -4.42
C SER A 363 -20.89 11.62 -4.36
N VAL A 364 -20.74 10.62 -5.22
CA VAL A 364 -19.51 9.82 -5.33
C VAL A 364 -18.38 10.70 -5.86
N HIS A 365 -18.60 11.54 -6.87
CA HIS A 365 -17.58 12.48 -7.36
C HIS A 365 -17.10 13.47 -6.29
N CYS A 366 -18.02 14.05 -5.51
CA CYS A 366 -17.65 15.03 -4.49
C CYS A 366 -17.02 14.39 -3.24
N LEU A 367 -17.44 13.19 -2.85
CA LEU A 367 -17.13 12.65 -1.53
C LEU A 367 -16.10 11.51 -1.54
N THR A 368 -15.96 10.74 -2.63
CA THR A 368 -15.11 9.53 -2.65
C THR A 368 -13.65 9.81 -2.25
N PHE A 369 -13.18 11.03 -2.48
CA PHE A 369 -11.78 11.43 -2.22
C PHE A 369 -11.61 12.30 -0.98
N THR A 370 -12.70 12.81 -0.42
CA THR A 370 -12.70 13.29 0.98
C THR A 370 -12.58 12.12 1.97
N VAL A 371 -12.92 10.92 1.51
CA VAL A 371 -12.96 9.69 2.29
C VAL A 371 -12.00 8.63 1.72
N SER A 372 -10.73 8.98 1.58
CA SER A 372 -9.73 7.93 1.38
C SER A 372 -9.80 6.95 2.56
N PRO A 373 -9.86 5.62 2.33
CA PRO A 373 -9.75 4.64 3.42
C PRO A 373 -8.39 4.74 4.15
N ALA A 374 -7.41 5.42 3.55
CA ALA A 374 -6.13 5.78 4.18
C ALA A 374 -6.19 7.06 5.01
N PHE A 375 -7.37 7.66 5.21
CA PHE A 375 -7.53 8.83 6.07
C PHE A 375 -7.41 8.41 7.54
N VAL A 376 -6.20 8.16 8.01
CA VAL A 376 -5.97 7.55 9.32
C VAL A 376 -6.45 8.50 10.43
N TRP A 377 -6.27 9.82 10.32
CA TRP A 377 -6.61 10.77 11.42
C TRP A 377 -8.13 10.95 11.70
N ASN A 378 -9.01 10.79 10.71
CA ASN A 378 -10.48 10.86 10.90
C ASN A 378 -11.26 9.63 10.40
N SER A 379 -10.68 8.57 9.84
CA SER A 379 -11.44 7.34 9.50
C SER A 379 -12.13 6.69 10.70
N THR A 380 -11.80 7.18 11.90
CA THR A 380 -12.40 6.79 13.17
C THR A 380 -13.52 7.67 13.65
N SER A 381 -13.54 8.96 13.31
CA SER A 381 -14.63 9.79 13.81
C SER A 381 -15.93 9.33 13.16
N PHE A 382 -16.99 9.26 13.97
CA PHE A 382 -18.29 8.85 13.49
C PHE A 382 -18.74 9.58 12.21
N PRO A 383 -18.59 10.92 12.07
CA PRO A 383 -18.97 11.62 10.83
C PRO A 383 -18.25 11.10 9.58
N MET A 384 -16.96 10.79 9.70
CA MET A 384 -16.18 10.27 8.58
C MET A 384 -16.44 8.80 8.30
N LYS A 385 -16.76 7.99 9.31
CA LYS A 385 -17.26 6.63 9.10
C LYS A 385 -18.58 6.65 8.32
N ILE A 386 -19.47 7.57 8.67
CA ILE A 386 -20.72 7.79 7.95
C ILE A 386 -20.43 8.25 6.51
N LEU A 387 -19.53 9.21 6.31
CA LEU A 387 -19.13 9.64 4.98
C LEU A 387 -18.52 8.48 4.16
N ASN A 388 -17.68 7.66 4.79
CA ASN A 388 -17.07 6.47 4.19
C ASN A 388 -18.10 5.41 3.80
N ILE A 389 -19.12 5.22 4.63
CA ILE A 389 -20.26 4.37 4.34
C ILE A 389 -20.99 4.87 3.09
N TYR A 390 -21.26 6.19 3.00
CA TYR A 390 -22.03 6.77 1.91
C TYR A 390 -21.37 6.63 0.54
N VAL A 391 -20.04 6.69 0.49
CA VAL A 391 -19.29 6.60 -0.79
C VAL A 391 -18.81 5.20 -1.12
N SER A 392 -19.00 4.24 -0.21
CA SER A 392 -18.52 2.89 -0.41
C SER A 392 -19.59 2.00 -1.03
N SER A 393 -19.19 1.17 -2.00
CA SER A 393 -20.03 0.07 -2.48
C SER A 393 -20.38 -0.94 -1.38
N ASP A 394 -19.62 -0.99 -0.28
CA ASP A 394 -19.88 -1.86 0.89
C ASP A 394 -20.78 -1.22 1.96
N ARG A 395 -21.67 -0.31 1.58
CA ARG A 395 -22.46 0.49 2.55
C ARG A 395 -23.17 -0.38 3.59
N LYS A 396 -23.76 -1.51 3.16
CA LYS A 396 -24.56 -2.38 4.04
C LYS A 396 -23.71 -3.01 5.13
N ARG A 397 -22.55 -3.59 4.77
CA ARG A 397 -21.63 -4.19 5.74
C ARG A 397 -21.06 -3.12 6.65
N LYS A 398 -20.64 -1.97 6.12
CA LYS A 398 -20.07 -0.89 6.93
C LYS A 398 -21.08 -0.29 7.92
N ILE A 399 -22.35 -0.12 7.52
CA ILE A 399 -23.43 0.29 8.44
C ILE A 399 -23.62 -0.76 9.54
N SER A 400 -23.70 -2.04 9.16
CA SER A 400 -23.84 -3.14 10.12
C SER A 400 -22.68 -3.17 11.12
N LEU A 401 -21.44 -3.05 10.62
CA LEU A 401 -20.25 -3.01 11.46
C LEU A 401 -20.22 -1.78 12.37
N LEU A 402 -20.60 -0.61 11.86
CA LEU A 402 -20.68 0.60 12.66
C LEU A 402 -21.74 0.48 13.76
N ALA A 403 -22.94 -0.02 13.44
CA ALA A 403 -24.01 -0.24 14.40
C ALA A 403 -23.58 -1.22 15.50
N ARG A 404 -22.96 -2.34 15.12
CA ARG A 404 -22.42 -3.33 16.06
C ARG A 404 -21.26 -2.79 16.89
N SER A 405 -20.48 -1.83 16.36
CA SER A 405 -19.43 -1.16 17.15
C SER A 405 -20.00 -0.32 18.29
N PHE A 406 -21.23 0.21 18.22
CA PHE A 406 -21.82 0.92 19.36
C PHE A 406 -22.07 0.00 20.55
N PHE A 407 -22.31 -1.28 20.34
CA PHE A 407 -22.59 -2.24 21.42
C PHE A 407 -21.62 -3.42 21.33
N PRO A 408 -20.32 -3.19 21.60
CA PRO A 408 -19.33 -4.25 21.51
C PRO A 408 -19.52 -5.28 22.64
N SER A 409 -18.81 -6.41 22.55
CA SER A 409 -18.87 -7.44 23.58
C SER A 409 -18.32 -6.95 24.92
N ALA A 410 -18.83 -7.50 26.03
CA ALA A 410 -18.31 -7.16 27.36
C ALA A 410 -16.83 -7.55 27.53
N ARG A 411 -16.42 -8.64 26.91
CA ARG A 411 -15.01 -9.05 26.85
C ARG A 411 -14.14 -7.96 26.22
N PHE A 412 -14.52 -7.44 25.06
CA PHE A 412 -13.80 -6.34 24.43
C PHE A 412 -13.72 -5.11 25.34
N LEU A 413 -14.84 -4.67 25.93
CA LEU A 413 -14.81 -3.50 26.81
C LEU A 413 -13.91 -3.70 28.03
N CYS A 414 -13.91 -4.90 28.63
CA CYS A 414 -13.05 -5.22 29.76
C CYS A 414 -11.57 -5.28 29.34
N ASP A 415 -11.23 -5.99 28.26
CA ASP A 415 -9.86 -6.05 27.75
C ASP A 415 -9.34 -4.64 27.39
N TYR A 416 -10.21 -3.82 26.79
CA TYR A 416 -9.85 -2.50 26.29
C TYR A 416 -9.76 -1.44 27.40
N TYR A 417 -10.81 -1.27 28.21
CA TYR A 417 -10.91 -0.21 29.22
C TYR A 417 -10.54 -0.64 30.64
N GLY A 418 -10.66 -1.93 30.98
CA GLY A 418 -10.49 -2.41 32.36
C GLY A 418 -9.17 -3.12 32.67
N ASP A 419 -8.94 -3.36 33.96
CA ASP A 419 -7.91 -4.29 34.44
C ASP A 419 -8.46 -5.72 34.44
N ARG A 420 -7.63 -6.70 34.08
CA ARG A 420 -8.01 -8.12 33.84
C ARG A 420 -8.49 -8.91 35.07
N GLY A 421 -8.97 -8.26 36.13
CA GLY A 421 -9.40 -8.88 37.38
C GLY A 421 -10.77 -8.49 37.91
N GLU A 422 -11.46 -7.50 37.32
CA GLU A 422 -12.79 -7.09 37.80
C GLU A 422 -13.93 -7.93 37.17
N GLY A 423 -15.06 -8.04 37.89
CA GLY A 423 -16.24 -8.77 37.43
C GLY A 423 -16.86 -8.16 36.16
N VAL A 424 -16.90 -8.95 35.08
CA VAL A 424 -17.22 -8.55 33.70
C VAL A 424 -18.53 -7.76 33.54
N GLN A 425 -19.57 -8.04 34.34
CA GLN A 425 -20.89 -7.43 34.16
C GLN A 425 -20.99 -5.98 34.66
N PHE A 426 -20.49 -5.67 35.86
CA PHE A 426 -20.52 -4.30 36.38
C PHE A 426 -19.62 -3.35 35.57
N SER A 427 -18.56 -3.89 34.98
CA SER A 427 -17.63 -3.16 34.14
C SER A 427 -18.23 -2.79 32.77
N TYR A 428 -19.20 -3.55 32.24
CA TYR A 428 -19.80 -3.29 30.92
C TYR A 428 -20.48 -1.92 30.83
N LEU A 429 -21.45 -1.68 31.71
CA LEU A 429 -22.23 -0.43 31.72
C LEU A 429 -21.37 0.79 32.04
N ARG A 430 -20.28 0.60 32.80
CA ARG A 430 -19.29 1.64 33.07
C ARG A 430 -18.48 2.03 31.83
N TYR A 431 -18.02 1.03 31.06
CA TYR A 431 -17.16 1.25 29.91
C TYR A 431 -17.90 1.59 28.61
N LEU A 432 -19.19 1.25 28.50
CA LEU A 432 -19.97 1.50 27.30
C LEU A 432 -20.08 3.00 26.95
N PRO A 433 -20.38 3.93 27.88
CA PRO A 433 -20.36 5.36 27.58
C PRO A 433 -18.97 5.89 27.18
N MET A 434 -17.91 5.37 27.80
CA MET A 434 -16.52 5.69 27.42
C MET A 434 -16.25 5.23 25.98
N HIS A 435 -16.78 4.07 25.60
CA HIS A 435 -16.69 3.56 24.24
C HIS A 435 -17.40 4.44 23.23
N TRP A 436 -18.64 4.84 23.49
CA TRP A 436 -19.35 5.78 22.63
C TRP A 436 -18.60 7.09 22.46
N PHE A 437 -18.00 7.61 23.54
CA PHE A 437 -17.18 8.80 23.44
C PHE A 437 -15.96 8.59 22.51
N VAL A 438 -15.26 7.46 22.61
CA VAL A 438 -14.18 7.08 21.68
C VAL A 438 -14.67 6.95 20.24
N LEU A 439 -15.88 6.41 20.03
CA LEU A 439 -16.47 6.26 18.69
C LEU A 439 -16.84 7.60 18.05
N LEU A 440 -17.43 8.50 18.84
CA LEU A 440 -17.98 9.76 18.34
C LEU A 440 -16.90 10.82 18.15
N MET A 441 -15.89 10.83 19.00
CA MET A 441 -14.84 11.85 18.97
C MET A 441 -13.66 11.43 18.08
N PRO A 442 -12.92 12.40 17.48
CA PRO A 442 -11.67 12.09 16.79
C PRO A 442 -10.71 11.37 17.74
N GLY A 443 -10.26 10.16 17.38
CA GLY A 443 -9.48 9.29 18.29
C GLY A 443 -8.21 9.96 18.82
N GLY A 444 -7.58 10.84 18.03
CA GLY A 444 -6.43 11.64 18.45
C GLY A 444 -6.73 12.62 19.60
N ILE A 445 -7.93 13.20 19.65
CA ILE A 445 -8.36 14.07 20.76
C ILE A 445 -8.53 13.23 22.01
N VAL A 446 -9.31 12.15 21.92
CA VAL A 446 -9.60 11.29 23.07
C VAL A 446 -8.32 10.77 23.69
N ARG A 447 -7.36 10.30 22.88
CA ARG A 447 -6.09 9.76 23.39
C ARG A 447 -5.23 10.81 24.08
N ARG A 448 -5.13 12.03 23.52
CA ARG A 448 -4.27 13.10 24.04
C ARG A 448 -4.84 13.76 25.30
N THR A 449 -6.16 13.74 25.49
CA THR A 449 -6.83 14.37 26.64
C THR A 449 -7.23 13.34 27.70
N LEU A 450 -8.34 12.64 27.49
CA LEU A 450 -8.96 11.73 28.46
C LEU A 450 -8.30 10.36 28.49
N GLY A 451 -7.65 9.97 27.40
CA GLY A 451 -7.04 8.67 27.25
C GLY A 451 -5.96 8.42 28.26
N ARG A 452 -5.14 9.43 28.58
CA ARG A 452 -4.18 9.33 29.67
C ARG A 452 -4.88 8.98 30.98
N LEU A 453 -6.00 9.61 31.31
CA LEU A 453 -6.75 9.32 32.55
C LEU A 453 -7.42 7.94 32.54
N TRP A 454 -7.97 7.54 31.39
CA TRP A 454 -8.69 6.27 31.25
C TRP A 454 -7.76 5.05 31.18
N TRP A 455 -6.50 5.27 30.79
CA TRP A 455 -5.53 4.19 30.57
C TRP A 455 -4.30 4.28 31.47
N SER A 456 -4.14 5.33 32.29
CA SER A 456 -3.03 5.48 33.24
C SER A 456 -3.14 4.58 34.47
N THR A 457 -4.34 4.12 34.82
CA THR A 457 -4.54 3.32 36.05
C THR A 457 -4.02 1.90 35.92
N LYS A 458 -3.85 1.40 34.70
CA LYS A 458 -3.30 0.06 34.49
C LYS A 458 -1.76 0.12 34.60
N SER A 459 -1.11 -0.82 35.28
CA SER A 459 0.35 -0.82 35.52
C SER A 459 1.21 -0.64 34.25
N GLY A 460 2.23 0.22 34.28
CA GLY A 460 3.15 0.45 33.14
C GLY A 460 2.75 1.59 32.18
N PHE A 461 2.15 2.67 32.69
CA PHE A 461 1.86 3.91 31.94
C PHE A 461 2.61 5.11 32.50
#